data_AF-D3NS14-F1
#
_entry.id   AF-D3NS14-F1
#
_cell.length_a   1.000
_cell.length_b   1.000
_cell.length_c   1.000
_cell.angle_alpha   90.00
_cell.angle_beta   90.00
_cell.angle_gamma   90.00
#
_symmetry.space_group_name_H-M   'P 1'
#
loop_
_entity.id
_entity.type
_entity.pdbx_description
1 polymer ?
#
loop_
_entity_poly.entity_id
_entity_poly.type
_entity_poly.pdbx_seq_one_letter_code
_entity_poly.pdbx_strand_id
1 'polypeptide(L)'
;MKIIHKREKPYYSVRTGKNPLSHGLDLNSVITLFKSLYLSLELEGYFQENLGFYCVDTGFNHGLLGDDIEAIILIELRKRNMTPISQMINSYSEDDLFDIIEFLYDNCSKPIDRTYHSYSDCGWHCSTFDRTQGRQEFREKANKILNLYGAGYELSIGGEILTLPESGLEGLFSASLPTATPRNITERIESAQIKFRRSRSSMNDRRDAIRDLADVLEYLRPKLKEVLHKKDEASLFEIANRFGIRHHDEKQQEDYDKPIFYSWIFYYYLATIHASIRLIEKSENSSEK
;
A
#
# COMPACT_ATOMS: atom_id res chain seq x y z
N MET A 1 4.21 13.92 -29.90
CA MET A 1 4.25 13.12 -28.65
C MET A 1 4.98 11.82 -28.97
N LYS A 2 6.26 11.67 -28.58
CA LYS A 2 7.01 10.43 -28.85
C LYS A 2 6.45 9.34 -27.96
N ILE A 3 5.97 8.25 -28.57
CA ILE A 3 5.56 7.03 -27.87
C ILE A 3 6.83 6.47 -27.22
N ILE A 4 7.05 6.81 -25.95
CA ILE A 4 8.05 6.12 -25.13
C ILE A 4 7.55 4.69 -25.03
N HIS A 5 8.22 3.75 -25.69
CA HIS A 5 7.93 2.33 -25.58
C HIS A 5 8.12 1.93 -24.11
N LYS A 6 7.02 1.79 -23.37
CA LYS A 6 7.02 1.21 -22.02
C LYS A 6 7.29 -0.28 -22.19
N ARG A 7 8.52 -0.70 -21.90
CA ARG A 7 8.93 -2.11 -21.97
C ARG A 7 8.20 -2.89 -20.87
N GLU A 8 7.36 -3.84 -21.24
CA GLU A 8 6.61 -4.65 -20.28
C GLU A 8 7.46 -5.74 -19.61
N LYS A 9 8.52 -6.21 -20.28
CA LYS A 9 9.36 -7.33 -19.79
C LYS A 9 10.71 -6.85 -19.24
N PRO A 10 11.15 -7.35 -18.07
CA PRO A 10 12.47 -7.05 -17.53
C PRO A 10 13.62 -7.32 -18.54
N TYR A 11 14.71 -6.58 -18.40
CA TYR A 11 15.94 -6.78 -19.16
C TYR A 11 16.56 -8.17 -18.87
N TYR A 12 17.41 -8.67 -19.77
CA TYR A 12 17.85 -10.07 -19.81
C TYR A 12 18.43 -10.59 -18.48
N SER A 13 19.34 -9.85 -17.85
CA SER A 13 19.96 -10.26 -16.58
C SER A 13 18.96 -10.33 -15.43
N VAL A 14 18.04 -9.36 -15.34
CA VAL A 14 16.94 -9.35 -14.36
C VAL A 14 16.01 -10.52 -14.59
N ARG A 15 15.61 -10.77 -15.85
CA ARG A 15 14.72 -11.88 -16.21
C ARG A 15 15.35 -13.26 -15.95
N THR A 16 16.66 -13.37 -16.04
CA THR A 16 17.39 -14.63 -15.84
C THR A 16 17.95 -14.79 -14.42
N GLY A 17 17.67 -13.85 -13.52
CA GLY A 17 18.16 -13.86 -12.14
C GLY A 17 19.68 -13.70 -12.00
N LYS A 18 20.35 -13.22 -13.06
CA LYS A 18 21.81 -13.02 -13.12
C LYS A 18 22.22 -11.58 -12.81
N ASN A 19 21.27 -10.71 -12.46
CA ASN A 19 21.58 -9.36 -12.04
C ASN A 19 22.23 -9.38 -10.64
N PRO A 20 23.18 -8.47 -10.35
CA PRO A 20 23.94 -8.48 -9.10
C PRO A 20 23.10 -8.21 -7.84
N LEU A 21 21.90 -7.63 -8.01
CA LEU A 21 20.97 -7.27 -6.92
C LEU A 21 19.65 -8.02 -7.09
N SER A 22 19.74 -9.35 -7.22
CA SER A 22 18.57 -10.23 -7.44
C SER A 22 17.66 -10.34 -6.22
N HIS A 23 18.17 -10.05 -5.03
CA HIS A 23 17.43 -10.09 -3.76
C HIS A 23 16.80 -8.74 -3.37
N GLY A 24 16.82 -7.75 -4.27
CA GLY A 24 16.37 -6.39 -3.99
C GLY A 24 17.53 -5.42 -3.72
N LEU A 25 17.15 -4.17 -3.46
CA LEU A 25 18.02 -3.05 -3.14
C LEU A 25 18.03 -2.82 -1.62
N ASP A 26 19.18 -2.37 -1.12
CA ASP A 26 19.32 -1.90 0.26
C ASP A 26 18.75 -0.50 0.45
N LEU A 27 18.61 -0.07 1.72
CA LEU A 27 17.99 1.20 2.06
C LEU A 27 18.72 2.41 1.45
N ASN A 28 20.05 2.42 1.41
CA ASN A 28 20.80 3.56 0.86
C ASN A 28 20.58 3.69 -0.65
N SER A 29 20.54 2.56 -1.36
CA SER A 29 20.20 2.52 -2.78
C SER A 29 18.79 3.09 -3.03
N VAL A 30 17.82 2.71 -2.19
CA VAL A 30 16.42 3.17 -2.29
C VAL A 30 16.28 4.65 -1.93
N ILE A 31 16.95 5.13 -0.89
CA ILE A 31 17.03 6.56 -0.53
C ILE A 31 17.58 7.36 -1.71
N THR A 32 18.64 6.87 -2.35
CA THR A 32 19.25 7.55 -3.51
C THR A 32 18.27 7.66 -4.68
N LEU A 33 17.57 6.57 -5.01
CA LEU A 33 16.55 6.55 -6.06
C LEU A 33 15.36 7.45 -5.73
N PHE A 34 14.87 7.39 -4.49
CA PHE A 34 13.73 8.19 -4.05
C PHE A 34 14.07 9.68 -3.99
N LYS A 35 15.29 10.05 -3.56
CA LYS A 35 15.77 11.44 -3.62
C LYS A 35 15.74 11.98 -5.05
N SER A 36 16.19 11.18 -6.02
CA SER A 36 16.13 11.59 -7.43
C SER A 36 14.70 11.79 -7.91
N LEU A 37 13.77 10.93 -7.48
CA LEU A 37 12.35 11.08 -7.79
C LEU A 37 11.75 12.34 -7.15
N TYR A 38 12.00 12.55 -5.85
CA TYR A 38 11.55 13.71 -5.10
C TYR A 38 11.99 15.01 -5.77
N LEU A 39 13.29 15.16 -6.04
CA LEU A 39 13.84 16.36 -6.68
C LEU A 39 13.23 16.61 -8.07
N SER A 40 13.00 15.55 -8.85
CA SER A 40 12.34 15.67 -10.16
C SER A 40 10.90 16.18 -10.04
N LEU A 41 10.14 15.69 -9.06
CA LEU A 41 8.75 16.09 -8.85
C LEU A 41 8.64 17.49 -8.24
N GLU A 42 9.54 17.84 -7.33
CA GLU A 42 9.68 19.18 -6.74
C GLU A 42 9.96 20.21 -7.84
N LEU A 43 10.94 19.93 -8.72
CA LEU A 43 11.24 20.77 -9.88
C LEU A 43 10.07 20.88 -10.86
N GLU A 44 9.28 19.82 -11.04
CA GLU A 44 8.11 19.82 -11.93
C GLU A 44 6.90 20.55 -11.33
N GLY A 45 6.93 20.85 -10.02
CA GLY A 45 5.93 21.63 -9.30
C GLY A 45 4.89 20.81 -8.52
N TYR A 46 5.09 19.49 -8.35
CA TYR A 46 4.07 18.59 -7.78
C TYR A 46 3.73 18.85 -6.31
N PHE A 47 4.58 19.58 -5.60
CA PHE A 47 4.37 19.86 -4.18
C PHE A 47 4.07 21.35 -3.91
N GLN A 48 4.06 22.21 -4.93
CA GLN A 48 3.94 23.66 -4.74
C GLN A 48 2.61 24.08 -4.12
N GLU A 49 1.51 23.37 -4.44
CA GLU A 49 0.18 23.68 -3.88
C GLU A 49 0.18 23.62 -2.35
N ASN A 50 0.77 22.57 -1.77
CA ASN A 50 0.71 22.32 -0.34
C ASN A 50 1.96 22.80 0.40
N LEU A 51 3.15 22.55 -0.14
CA LEU A 51 4.44 22.87 0.51
C LEU A 51 4.99 24.25 0.13
N GLY A 52 4.44 24.90 -0.89
CA GLY A 52 4.98 26.17 -1.39
C GLY A 52 6.24 26.02 -2.25
N PHE A 53 6.83 27.16 -2.61
CA PHE A 53 8.05 27.23 -3.43
C PHE A 53 8.82 28.52 -3.21
N TYR A 54 10.12 28.49 -3.49
CA TYR A 54 10.96 29.68 -3.46
C TYR A 54 11.00 30.38 -4.83
N CYS A 55 10.84 31.70 -4.82
CA CYS A 55 11.02 32.57 -5.98
C CYS A 55 12.11 33.61 -5.67
N VAL A 56 12.97 33.88 -6.65
CA VAL A 56 14.03 34.89 -6.50
C VAL A 56 13.51 36.33 -6.31
N ASP A 57 12.29 36.62 -6.79
CA ASP A 57 11.69 37.95 -6.70
C ASP A 57 10.87 38.16 -5.42
N THR A 58 10.17 37.12 -4.97
CA THR A 58 9.21 37.21 -3.86
C THR A 58 9.64 36.45 -2.61
N GLY A 59 10.77 35.75 -2.64
CA GLY A 59 11.20 34.85 -1.57
C GLY A 59 10.36 33.58 -1.53
N PHE A 60 10.14 33.04 -0.33
CA PHE A 60 9.30 31.86 -0.15
C PHE A 60 7.82 32.20 -0.29
N ASN A 61 7.13 31.52 -1.20
CA ASN A 61 5.68 31.59 -1.40
C ASN A 61 5.09 30.35 -0.74
N HIS A 62 4.33 30.52 0.35
CA HIS A 62 3.72 29.39 1.05
C HIS A 62 2.68 28.68 0.22
N GLY A 63 2.60 27.36 0.42
CA GLY A 63 1.46 26.57 0.01
C GLY A 63 0.36 26.57 1.07
N LEU A 64 -0.61 25.68 0.90
CA LEU A 64 -1.74 25.52 1.81
C LEU A 64 -1.35 25.12 3.24
N LEU A 65 -0.17 24.52 3.44
CA LEU A 65 0.33 24.14 4.76
C LEU A 65 1.07 25.27 5.49
N GLY A 66 1.25 26.43 4.85
CA GLY A 66 1.96 27.58 5.43
C GLY A 66 3.48 27.50 5.29
N ASP A 67 4.18 28.29 6.10
CA ASP A 67 5.63 28.50 6.00
C ASP A 67 6.48 27.46 6.75
N ASP A 68 5.96 26.91 7.86
CA ASP A 68 6.73 26.03 8.76
C ASP A 68 6.36 24.55 8.56
N ILE A 69 6.89 23.98 7.48
CA ILE A 69 6.66 22.56 7.14
C ILE A 69 7.22 21.62 8.22
N GLU A 70 8.31 22.01 8.90
CA GLU A 70 8.86 21.22 10.01
C GLU A 70 7.86 21.11 11.16
N ALA A 71 7.17 22.19 11.52
CA ALA A 71 6.12 22.16 12.54
C ALA A 71 4.95 21.26 12.15
N ILE A 72 4.53 21.24 10.88
CA ILE A 72 3.48 20.34 10.39
C ILE A 72 3.94 18.88 10.51
N ILE A 73 5.15 18.57 10.06
CA ILE A 73 5.72 17.22 10.20
C ILE A 73 5.83 16.81 11.67
N LEU A 74 6.20 17.74 12.56
CA LEU A 74 6.27 17.45 13.99
C LEU A 74 4.89 17.11 14.58
N ILE A 75 3.82 17.75 14.10
CA ILE A 75 2.44 17.45 14.53
C ILE A 75 2.00 16.07 14.00
N GLU A 76 2.17 15.83 12.71
CA GLU A 76 1.65 14.63 12.03
C GLU A 76 2.49 13.38 12.34
N LEU A 77 3.82 13.50 12.28
CA LEU A 77 4.75 12.38 12.37
C LEU A 77 5.46 12.28 13.72
N ARG A 78 5.37 13.32 14.57
CA ARG A 78 6.07 13.40 15.87
C ARG A 78 7.59 13.25 15.75
N LYS A 79 8.14 13.69 14.61
CA LYS A 79 9.56 13.62 14.26
C LYS A 79 10.12 15.03 14.05
N ARG A 80 11.43 15.16 14.28
CA ARG A 80 12.19 16.40 14.10
C ARG A 80 13.33 16.17 13.12
N ASN A 81 13.81 17.25 12.52
CA ASN A 81 14.87 17.27 11.51
C ASN A 81 14.46 16.48 10.26
N MET A 82 13.22 16.68 9.81
CA MET A 82 12.66 16.02 8.63
C MET A 82 12.61 16.94 7.41
N THR A 83 12.82 18.25 7.60
CA THR A 83 12.90 19.22 6.51
C THR A 83 14.16 20.08 6.62
N PRO A 84 14.64 20.69 5.51
CA PRO A 84 14.18 20.50 4.13
C PRO A 84 14.44 19.07 3.62
N ILE A 85 13.43 18.44 2.99
CA ILE A 85 13.50 17.02 2.60
C ILE A 85 14.71 16.76 1.69
N SER A 86 15.00 17.65 0.73
CA SER A 86 16.15 17.57 -0.18
C SER A 86 17.50 17.44 0.54
N GLN A 87 17.62 17.99 1.75
CA GLN A 87 18.82 17.99 2.58
C GLN A 87 18.84 16.79 3.53
N MET A 88 17.71 16.52 4.20
CA MET A 88 17.62 15.52 5.28
C MET A 88 17.45 14.09 4.77
N ILE A 89 16.98 13.88 3.55
CA ILE A 89 16.64 12.56 2.98
C ILE A 89 17.76 11.51 3.07
N ASN A 90 19.03 11.93 2.98
CA ASN A 90 20.15 11.01 3.06
C ASN A 90 20.39 10.45 4.47
N SER A 91 19.84 11.08 5.51
CA SER A 91 19.95 10.65 6.91
C SER A 91 18.73 9.87 7.41
N TYR A 92 17.71 9.67 6.56
CA TYR A 92 16.49 8.99 6.95
C TYR A 92 16.74 7.53 7.30
N SER A 93 16.17 7.11 8.42
CA SER A 93 15.89 5.69 8.66
C SER A 93 14.83 5.18 7.67
N GLU A 94 14.59 3.87 7.64
CA GLU A 94 13.49 3.28 6.86
C GLU A 94 12.15 3.92 7.24
N ASP A 95 11.89 4.06 8.54
CA ASP A 95 10.66 4.68 9.04
C ASP A 95 10.52 6.13 8.60
N ASP A 96 11.60 6.91 8.61
CA ASP A 96 11.60 8.30 8.16
C ASP A 96 11.31 8.41 6.67
N LEU A 97 11.92 7.54 5.87
CA LEU A 97 11.67 7.49 4.43
C LEU A 97 10.21 7.14 4.13
N PHE A 98 9.67 6.12 4.81
CA PHE A 98 8.29 5.69 4.60
C PHE A 98 7.30 6.77 5.01
N ASP A 99 7.46 7.38 6.19
CA ASP A 99 6.59 8.47 6.63
C ASP A 99 6.64 9.67 5.66
N ILE A 100 7.81 10.00 5.13
CA ILE A 100 7.94 11.08 4.14
C ILE A 100 7.30 10.72 2.80
N ILE A 101 7.37 9.46 2.36
CA ILE A 101 6.66 9.02 1.14
C ILE A 101 5.14 9.19 1.30
N GLU A 102 4.58 8.76 2.43
CA GLU A 102 3.15 8.90 2.73
C GLU A 102 2.76 10.38 2.85
N PHE A 103 3.55 11.18 3.58
CA PHE A 103 3.33 12.62 3.69
C PHE A 103 3.37 13.33 2.33
N LEU A 104 4.32 12.99 1.46
CA LEU A 104 4.42 13.55 0.13
C LEU A 104 3.26 13.09 -0.76
N TYR A 105 2.82 11.84 -0.67
CA TYR A 105 1.62 11.38 -1.35
C TYR A 105 0.41 12.22 -0.96
N ASP A 106 0.25 12.51 0.33
CA ASP A 106 -0.87 13.30 0.79
C ASP A 106 -0.87 14.72 0.25
N ASN A 107 0.33 15.29 0.05
CA ASN A 107 0.56 16.67 -0.37
C ASN A 107 0.95 16.82 -1.84
N CYS A 108 0.82 15.75 -2.64
CA CYS A 108 1.14 15.73 -4.06
C CYS A 108 -0.06 16.14 -4.92
N SER A 109 0.12 17.17 -5.75
CA SER A 109 -0.87 17.59 -6.74
C SER A 109 -0.18 17.92 -8.06
N LYS A 110 -0.69 17.37 -9.17
CA LYS A 110 -0.09 17.60 -10.48
C LYS A 110 -0.38 19.03 -10.94
N PRO A 111 0.62 19.84 -11.29
CA PRO A 111 0.36 21.17 -11.80
C PRO A 111 -0.25 21.12 -13.20
N ILE A 112 -1.31 21.91 -13.40
CA ILE A 112 -2.05 22.05 -14.66
C ILE A 112 -1.52 23.29 -15.41
N ASP A 113 -1.65 24.46 -14.79
CA ASP A 113 -1.15 25.72 -15.34
C ASP A 113 0.23 26.05 -14.76
N ARG A 114 1.21 26.23 -15.66
CA ARG A 114 2.61 26.48 -15.29
C ARG A 114 3.22 27.60 -16.13
N THR A 115 3.94 28.47 -15.46
CA THR A 115 4.77 29.52 -16.08
C THR A 115 6.22 29.30 -15.70
N TYR A 116 7.12 29.20 -16.68
CA TYR A 116 8.54 29.04 -16.39
C TYR A 116 9.17 30.41 -16.15
N HIS A 117 9.63 30.64 -14.92
CA HIS A 117 10.39 31.81 -14.55
C HIS A 117 11.89 31.54 -14.80
N SER A 118 12.39 32.00 -15.94
CA SER A 118 13.77 31.74 -16.37
C SER A 118 14.81 32.64 -15.70
N TYR A 119 14.41 33.74 -15.06
CA TYR A 119 15.36 34.62 -14.40
C TYR A 119 16.04 33.86 -13.24
N SER A 120 17.37 33.84 -13.26
CA SER A 120 18.19 33.07 -12.32
C SER A 120 17.83 31.59 -12.22
N ASP A 121 17.28 31.01 -13.31
CA ASP A 121 16.79 29.62 -13.35
C ASP A 121 15.80 29.28 -12.21
N CYS A 122 14.95 30.25 -11.84
CA CYS A 122 14.00 30.13 -10.74
C CYS A 122 13.07 28.91 -10.87
N GLY A 123 12.67 28.55 -12.08
CA GLY A 123 11.93 27.32 -12.36
C GLY A 123 10.45 27.53 -12.64
N TRP A 124 9.64 26.49 -12.43
CA TRP A 124 8.19 26.54 -12.71
C TRP A 124 7.43 27.22 -11.57
N HIS A 125 6.56 28.16 -11.89
CA HIS A 125 5.51 28.67 -11.00
C HIS A 125 4.18 28.08 -11.45
N CYS A 126 3.52 27.35 -10.55
CA CYS A 126 2.26 26.67 -10.83
C CYS A 126 1.11 27.37 -10.12
N SER A 127 -0.05 27.49 -10.78
CA SER A 127 -1.21 28.20 -10.23
C SER A 127 -2.46 27.35 -10.05
N THR A 128 -2.59 26.25 -10.79
CA THR A 128 -3.72 25.32 -10.70
C THR A 128 -3.21 23.88 -10.68
N PHE A 129 -3.94 22.99 -10.00
CA PHE A 129 -3.47 21.65 -9.71
C PHE A 129 -4.57 20.59 -9.79
N ASP A 130 -4.19 19.35 -10.12
CA ASP A 130 -5.00 18.14 -10.04
C ASP A 130 -4.41 17.19 -8.99
N ARG A 131 -5.04 17.14 -7.81
CA ARG A 131 -4.61 16.29 -6.70
C ARG A 131 -4.75 14.80 -7.00
N THR A 132 -5.83 14.40 -7.66
CA THR A 132 -6.10 12.99 -7.98
C THR A 132 -5.04 12.45 -8.94
N GLN A 133 -4.77 13.21 -10.01
CA GLN A 133 -3.75 12.84 -10.99
C GLN A 133 -2.33 12.92 -10.39
N GLY A 134 -2.05 13.91 -9.54
CA GLY A 134 -0.78 14.04 -8.83
C GLY A 134 -0.47 12.83 -7.96
N ARG A 135 -1.43 12.42 -7.12
CA ARG A 135 -1.34 11.23 -6.28
C ARG A 135 -1.14 9.95 -7.08
N GLN A 136 -1.92 9.76 -8.16
CA GLN A 136 -1.78 8.60 -9.02
C GLN A 136 -0.36 8.52 -9.62
N GLU A 137 0.14 9.61 -10.21
CA GLU A 137 1.45 9.63 -10.85
C GLU A 137 2.59 9.48 -9.84
N PHE A 138 2.48 10.10 -8.67
CA PHE A 138 3.44 9.92 -7.58
C PHE A 138 3.50 8.46 -7.15
N ARG A 139 2.35 7.84 -6.87
CA ARG A 139 2.25 6.43 -6.50
C ARG A 139 2.85 5.51 -7.55
N GLU A 140 2.52 5.71 -8.83
CA GLU A 140 3.08 4.91 -9.93
C GLU A 140 4.61 5.04 -10.04
N LYS A 141 5.16 6.24 -9.78
CA LYS A 141 6.61 6.48 -9.80
C LYS A 141 7.28 5.90 -8.54
N ALA A 142 6.71 6.13 -7.35
CA ALA A 142 7.23 5.64 -6.07
C ALA A 142 7.24 4.11 -6.01
N ASN A 143 6.19 3.43 -6.49
CA ASN A 143 6.10 1.96 -6.48
C ASN A 143 7.15 1.28 -7.37
N LYS A 144 7.68 1.95 -8.41
CA LYS A 144 8.82 1.41 -9.17
C LYS A 144 10.08 1.28 -8.32
N ILE A 145 10.19 2.09 -7.26
CA ILE A 145 11.33 2.11 -6.35
C ILE A 145 11.03 1.21 -5.15
N LEU A 146 9.87 1.38 -4.49
CA LEU A 146 9.46 0.58 -3.32
C LEU A 146 9.42 -0.93 -3.60
N ASN A 147 8.97 -1.34 -4.80
CA ASN A 147 8.93 -2.75 -5.18
C ASN A 147 10.33 -3.40 -5.22
N LEU A 148 11.39 -2.59 -5.32
CA LEU A 148 12.77 -3.08 -5.36
C LEU A 148 13.40 -3.14 -3.96
N TYR A 149 12.76 -2.59 -2.93
CA TYR A 149 13.33 -2.51 -1.59
C TYR A 149 13.12 -3.80 -0.78
N GLY A 150 14.20 -4.45 -0.33
CA GLY A 150 14.11 -5.64 0.51
C GLY A 150 13.20 -6.73 -0.09
N ALA A 151 12.22 -7.21 0.69
CA ALA A 151 11.21 -8.18 0.24
C ALA A 151 10.10 -7.57 -0.66
N GLY A 152 10.13 -6.25 -0.86
CA GLY A 152 9.21 -5.51 -1.70
C GLY A 152 8.10 -4.81 -0.93
N TYR A 153 7.88 -3.54 -1.26
CA TYR A 153 6.82 -2.70 -0.69
C TYR A 153 6.05 -1.99 -1.81
N GLU A 154 4.83 -1.56 -1.52
CA GLU A 154 4.09 -0.66 -2.38
C GLU A 154 3.38 0.42 -1.56
N LEU A 155 3.24 1.61 -2.13
CA LEU A 155 2.29 2.63 -1.70
C LEU A 155 0.90 2.25 -2.23
N SER A 156 -0.07 2.14 -1.33
CA SER A 156 -1.46 1.77 -1.64
C SER A 156 -2.19 2.93 -2.33
N ILE A 157 -3.40 2.67 -2.84
CA ILE A 157 -4.29 3.74 -3.36
C ILE A 157 -4.71 4.69 -2.22
N GLY A 158 -4.74 4.19 -0.98
CA GLY A 158 -5.00 4.98 0.22
C GLY A 158 -3.81 5.81 0.69
N GLY A 159 -2.62 5.64 0.10
CA GLY A 159 -1.41 6.36 0.52
C GLY A 159 -0.63 5.68 1.63
N GLU A 160 -0.86 4.39 1.90
CA GLU A 160 -0.15 3.64 2.94
C GLU A 160 0.92 2.73 2.35
N ILE A 161 2.07 2.62 3.00
CA ILE A 161 3.10 1.65 2.62
C ILE A 161 2.75 0.26 3.15
N LEU A 162 2.62 -0.67 2.21
CA LEU A 162 2.28 -2.07 2.43
C LEU A 162 3.44 -2.95 1.95
N THR A 163 3.73 -4.04 2.67
CA THR A 163 4.58 -5.11 2.16
C THR A 163 3.92 -5.77 0.96
N LEU A 164 4.68 -6.15 -0.06
CA LEU A 164 4.15 -6.93 -1.16
C LEU A 164 3.65 -8.31 -0.67
N PRO A 165 2.64 -8.89 -1.35
CA PRO A 165 2.25 -10.28 -1.13
C PRO A 165 3.43 -11.23 -1.36
N GLU A 166 3.35 -12.42 -0.76
CA GLU A 166 4.31 -13.47 -1.05
C GLU A 166 4.19 -13.90 -2.53
N SER A 167 5.33 -14.24 -3.14
CA SER A 167 5.40 -14.61 -4.55
C SER A 167 4.43 -15.74 -4.88
N GLY A 168 3.57 -15.53 -5.88
CA GLY A 168 2.55 -16.49 -6.31
C GLY A 168 1.20 -16.33 -5.61
N LEU A 169 1.08 -15.47 -4.60
CA LEU A 169 -0.17 -15.18 -3.87
C LEU A 169 -0.71 -13.77 -4.16
N GLU A 170 -0.05 -12.99 -5.03
CA GLU A 170 -0.46 -11.63 -5.40
C GLU A 170 -1.86 -11.60 -6.01
N GLY A 171 -2.17 -12.63 -6.82
CA GLY A 171 -3.46 -12.77 -7.49
C GLY A 171 -4.63 -12.78 -6.53
N LEU A 172 -4.43 -13.29 -5.31
CA LEU A 172 -5.47 -13.39 -4.29
C LEU A 172 -5.85 -12.01 -3.72
N PHE A 173 -4.89 -11.10 -3.56
CA PHE A 173 -5.17 -9.73 -3.12
C PHE A 173 -5.83 -8.90 -4.23
N SER A 174 -5.47 -9.15 -5.49
CA SER A 174 -6.03 -8.42 -6.65
C SER A 174 -7.37 -8.97 -7.16
N ALA A 175 -7.80 -10.14 -6.67
CA ALA A 175 -8.99 -10.81 -7.18
C ALA A 175 -10.24 -9.98 -6.85
N SER A 176 -11.00 -9.60 -7.87
CA SER A 176 -12.29 -8.94 -7.65
C SER A 176 -13.29 -9.89 -6.99
N LEU A 177 -14.05 -9.35 -6.04
CA LEU A 177 -15.23 -9.99 -5.50
C LEU A 177 -16.41 -9.75 -6.44
N PRO A 178 -17.40 -10.68 -6.50
CA PRO A 178 -18.65 -10.45 -7.20
C PRO A 178 -19.31 -9.11 -6.85
N THR A 179 -19.86 -8.42 -7.84
CA THR A 179 -20.47 -7.07 -7.64
C THR A 179 -21.63 -7.09 -6.65
N ALA A 180 -22.34 -8.21 -6.53
CA ALA A 180 -23.44 -8.40 -5.58
C ALA A 180 -22.97 -8.63 -4.13
N THR A 181 -21.66 -8.71 -3.88
CA THR A 181 -21.13 -8.94 -2.52
C THR A 181 -21.52 -7.76 -1.61
N PRO A 182 -22.12 -8.02 -0.44
CA PRO A 182 -22.49 -6.95 0.49
C PRO A 182 -21.31 -6.07 0.90
N ARG A 183 -21.54 -4.76 0.95
CA ARG A 183 -20.51 -3.75 1.26
C ARG A 183 -19.79 -4.00 2.59
N ASN A 184 -20.51 -4.44 3.61
CA ASN A 184 -19.92 -4.76 4.91
C ASN A 184 -18.92 -5.94 4.85
N ILE A 185 -19.06 -6.83 3.87
CA ILE A 185 -18.12 -7.93 3.64
C ILE A 185 -16.90 -7.42 2.87
N THR A 186 -17.12 -6.68 1.77
CA THR A 186 -16.01 -6.15 0.96
C THR A 186 -15.10 -5.23 1.77
N GLU A 187 -15.66 -4.28 2.52
CA GLU A 187 -14.89 -3.34 3.35
C GLU A 187 -14.10 -4.08 4.45
N ARG A 188 -14.67 -5.13 5.04
CA ARG A 188 -13.99 -5.89 6.10
C ARG A 188 -12.85 -6.74 5.55
N ILE A 189 -13.01 -7.31 4.35
CA ILE A 189 -11.94 -8.01 3.64
C ILE A 189 -10.82 -7.04 3.26
N GLU A 190 -11.15 -5.88 2.69
CA GLU A 190 -10.17 -4.86 2.31
C GLU A 190 -9.40 -4.34 3.53
N SER A 191 -10.10 -4.03 4.63
CA SER A 191 -9.48 -3.60 5.88
C SER A 191 -8.55 -4.68 6.46
N ALA A 192 -8.94 -5.95 6.42
CA ALA A 192 -8.09 -7.05 6.86
C ALA A 192 -6.84 -7.20 5.98
N GLN A 193 -6.95 -7.04 4.65
CA GLN A 193 -5.81 -7.08 3.74
C GLN A 193 -4.82 -5.94 4.00
N ILE A 194 -5.32 -4.71 4.17
CA ILE A 194 -4.49 -3.54 4.51
C ILE A 194 -3.80 -3.77 5.86
N LYS A 195 -4.58 -4.14 6.89
CA LYS A 195 -4.07 -4.40 8.24
C LYS A 195 -3.03 -5.52 8.26
N PHE A 196 -3.17 -6.56 7.46
CA PHE A 196 -2.18 -7.64 7.41
C PHE A 196 -0.87 -7.22 6.73
N ARG A 197 -0.97 -6.39 5.69
CA ARG A 197 0.17 -6.00 4.84
C ARG A 197 0.87 -4.71 5.26
N ARG A 198 0.28 -3.88 6.12
CA ARG A 198 0.89 -2.62 6.54
C ARG A 198 2.31 -2.89 7.09
N SER A 199 3.29 -2.09 6.68
CA SER A 199 4.71 -2.30 6.99
C SER A 199 4.98 -2.43 8.49
N ARG A 200 4.19 -1.71 9.31
CA ARG A 200 4.27 -1.67 10.78
C ARG A 200 3.33 -2.64 11.49
N SER A 201 2.71 -3.59 10.79
CA SER A 201 1.75 -4.50 11.43
C SER A 201 2.42 -5.40 12.45
N SER A 202 2.04 -5.23 13.71
CA SER A 202 2.45 -6.10 14.79
C SER A 202 1.84 -7.49 14.65
N MET A 203 2.33 -8.46 15.44
CA MET A 203 1.72 -9.79 15.49
C MET A 203 0.25 -9.74 15.96
N ASN A 204 -0.11 -8.76 16.78
CA ASN A 204 -1.50 -8.55 17.19
C ASN A 204 -2.34 -8.02 16.02
N ASP A 205 -1.82 -7.06 15.25
CA ASP A 205 -2.52 -6.54 14.07
C ASP A 205 -2.76 -7.64 13.03
N ARG A 206 -1.76 -8.49 12.79
CA ARG A 206 -1.90 -9.65 11.90
C ARG A 206 -2.93 -10.65 12.41
N ARG A 207 -2.94 -10.95 13.72
CA ARG A 207 -3.96 -11.81 14.35
C ARG A 207 -5.36 -11.22 14.20
N ASP A 208 -5.50 -9.92 14.40
CA ASP A 208 -6.78 -9.22 14.26
C ASP A 208 -7.27 -9.21 12.81
N ALA A 209 -6.38 -9.03 11.83
CA ALA A 209 -6.72 -9.17 10.42
C ALA A 209 -7.26 -10.57 10.09
N ILE A 210 -6.62 -11.62 10.64
CA ILE A 210 -7.08 -13.00 10.47
C ILE A 210 -8.45 -13.21 11.14
N ARG A 211 -8.66 -12.63 12.33
CA ARG A 211 -9.96 -12.69 13.02
C ARG A 211 -11.06 -12.02 12.19
N ASP A 212 -10.77 -10.87 11.59
CA ASP A 212 -11.70 -10.17 10.70
C ASP A 212 -12.11 -11.03 9.51
N LEU A 213 -11.16 -11.71 8.85
CA LEU A 213 -11.47 -12.66 7.77
C LEU A 213 -12.29 -13.85 8.28
N ALA A 214 -11.92 -14.42 9.42
CA ALA A 214 -12.69 -15.52 10.00
C ALA A 214 -14.14 -15.08 10.23
N ASP A 215 -14.37 -13.91 10.83
CA ASP A 215 -15.71 -13.38 11.12
C ASP A 215 -16.55 -13.20 9.85
N VAL A 216 -15.92 -12.75 8.76
CA VAL A 216 -16.56 -12.73 7.43
C VAL A 216 -17.00 -14.14 7.03
N LEU A 217 -16.13 -15.15 7.19
CA LEU A 217 -16.47 -16.52 6.83
C LEU A 217 -17.63 -17.08 7.69
N GLU A 218 -17.71 -16.76 8.99
CA GLU A 218 -18.86 -17.17 9.82
C GLU A 218 -20.14 -16.46 9.42
N TYR A 219 -20.06 -15.19 9.05
CA TYR A 219 -21.22 -14.47 8.53
C TYR A 219 -21.78 -15.14 7.27
N LEU A 220 -20.90 -15.66 6.41
CA LEU A 220 -21.28 -16.40 5.20
C LEU A 220 -21.80 -17.83 5.49
N ARG A 221 -21.54 -18.37 6.68
CA ARG A 221 -21.78 -19.78 7.02
C ARG A 221 -23.23 -20.25 6.83
N PRO A 222 -24.28 -19.49 7.19
CA PRO A 222 -25.66 -19.93 6.98
C PRO A 222 -25.94 -20.22 5.49
N LYS A 223 -25.49 -19.34 4.59
CA LYS A 223 -25.62 -19.53 3.14
C LYS A 223 -24.74 -20.68 2.64
N LEU A 224 -23.54 -20.84 3.19
CA LEU A 224 -22.63 -21.93 2.82
C LEU A 224 -23.21 -23.33 3.12
N LYS A 225 -24.01 -23.47 4.17
CA LYS A 225 -24.69 -24.74 4.49
C LYS A 225 -25.68 -25.19 3.43
N GLU A 226 -26.17 -24.27 2.60
CA GLU A 226 -27.10 -24.57 1.51
C GLU A 226 -26.36 -25.06 0.25
N VAL A 227 -25.07 -24.73 0.11
CA VAL A 227 -24.28 -25.00 -1.10
C VAL A 227 -23.13 -25.99 -0.91
N LEU A 228 -22.76 -26.33 0.33
CA LEU A 228 -21.71 -27.30 0.66
C LEU A 228 -22.25 -28.52 1.41
N HIS A 229 -21.57 -29.65 1.27
CA HIS A 229 -21.83 -30.79 2.14
C HIS A 229 -21.44 -30.48 3.58
N LYS A 230 -22.23 -30.97 4.55
CA LYS A 230 -22.05 -30.68 5.98
C LYS A 230 -20.63 -30.98 6.52
N LYS A 231 -19.97 -32.03 6.00
CA LYS A 231 -18.61 -32.40 6.42
C LYS A 231 -17.55 -31.42 5.88
N ASP A 232 -17.75 -30.95 4.65
CA ASP A 232 -16.84 -30.01 3.99
C ASP A 232 -16.94 -28.65 4.66
N GLU A 233 -18.17 -28.19 4.93
CA GLU A 233 -18.43 -27.00 5.73
C GLU A 233 -17.73 -27.08 7.09
N ALA A 234 -17.96 -28.13 7.86
CA ALA A 234 -17.33 -28.29 9.18
C ALA A 234 -15.80 -28.22 9.12
N SER A 235 -15.18 -28.75 8.06
CA SER A 235 -13.72 -28.71 7.86
C SER A 235 -13.21 -27.28 7.62
N LEU A 236 -13.96 -26.45 6.89
CA LEU A 236 -13.58 -25.05 6.64
C LEU A 236 -13.49 -24.22 7.93
N PHE A 237 -14.34 -24.51 8.90
CA PHE A 237 -14.43 -23.80 10.19
C PHE A 237 -13.59 -24.42 11.31
N GLU A 238 -13.03 -25.61 11.12
CA GLU A 238 -12.24 -26.32 12.14
C GLU A 238 -10.99 -25.53 12.54
N ILE A 239 -10.34 -24.89 11.58
CA ILE A 239 -9.14 -24.07 11.80
C ILE A 239 -9.46 -22.84 12.68
N ALA A 240 -10.62 -22.19 12.48
CA ALA A 240 -11.04 -21.04 13.30
C ALA A 240 -11.22 -21.41 14.78
N ASN A 241 -11.71 -22.63 15.01
CA ASN A 241 -12.13 -23.09 16.32
C ASN A 241 -10.98 -23.67 17.16
N ARG A 242 -9.92 -24.19 16.53
CA ARG A 242 -8.83 -24.91 17.24
C ARG A 242 -7.58 -24.08 17.53
N PHE A 243 -7.30 -23.04 16.76
CA PHE A 243 -5.98 -22.39 16.74
C PHE A 243 -5.91 -20.99 17.39
N GLY A 244 -6.76 -20.67 18.38
CA GLY A 244 -6.60 -19.45 19.20
C GLY A 244 -6.74 -18.10 18.52
N ILE A 245 -7.37 -18.10 17.35
CA ILE A 245 -7.57 -16.90 16.55
C ILE A 245 -8.72 -16.05 17.12
N ARG A 246 -9.80 -16.71 17.55
CA ARG A 246 -11.04 -16.07 18.02
C ARG A 246 -11.21 -15.96 19.51
N HIS A 247 -10.78 -16.98 20.24
CA HIS A 247 -10.91 -17.04 21.70
C HIS A 247 -9.52 -17.29 22.27
N HIS A 248 -9.23 -16.76 23.45
CA HIS A 248 -8.01 -17.07 24.20
C HIS A 248 -8.41 -18.16 25.21
N ASP A 249 -8.29 -19.42 24.80
CA ASP A 249 -8.67 -20.60 25.61
C ASP A 249 -7.42 -21.46 25.83
N GLU A 250 -7.19 -21.91 27.06
CA GLU A 250 -6.02 -22.70 27.50
C GLU A 250 -5.86 -24.03 26.74
N LYS A 251 -6.89 -24.47 26.01
CA LYS A 251 -6.89 -25.71 25.21
C LYS A 251 -6.37 -25.54 23.77
N GLN A 252 -5.94 -24.35 23.39
CA GLN A 252 -5.57 -24.05 22.00
C GLN A 252 -4.09 -24.33 21.72
N GLN A 253 -3.81 -24.75 20.48
CA GLN A 253 -2.46 -25.02 20.02
C GLN A 253 -1.75 -23.70 19.69
N GLU A 254 -0.98 -23.18 20.65
CA GLU A 254 -0.27 -21.90 20.54
C GLU A 254 1.24 -22.05 20.26
N ASP A 255 1.75 -23.28 20.14
CA ASP A 255 3.18 -23.61 20.03
C ASP A 255 3.76 -23.45 18.62
N TYR A 256 3.03 -22.80 17.71
CA TYR A 256 3.48 -22.52 16.36
C TYR A 256 4.38 -21.28 16.27
N ASP A 257 5.27 -21.28 15.27
CA ASP A 257 5.94 -20.06 14.81
C ASP A 257 4.87 -19.09 14.27
N LYS A 258 4.53 -18.09 15.09
CA LYS A 258 3.40 -17.19 14.82
C LYS A 258 3.55 -16.45 13.47
N PRO A 259 4.72 -15.91 13.08
CA PRO A 259 4.89 -15.32 11.76
C PRO A 259 4.51 -16.25 10.60
N ILE A 260 5.05 -17.48 10.57
CA ILE A 260 4.77 -18.45 9.51
C ILE A 260 3.30 -18.86 9.55
N PHE A 261 2.80 -19.15 10.75
CA PHE A 261 1.45 -19.63 10.97
C PHE A 261 0.39 -18.60 10.58
N TYR A 262 0.58 -17.33 10.99
CA TYR A 262 -0.35 -16.25 10.66
C TYR A 262 -0.36 -15.95 9.16
N SER A 263 0.80 -16.03 8.49
CA SER A 263 0.85 -15.92 7.02
C SER A 263 -0.01 -17.00 6.37
N TRP A 264 0.25 -18.27 6.68
CA TRP A 264 -0.51 -19.39 6.13
C TRP A 264 -2.02 -19.26 6.35
N ILE A 265 -2.44 -18.94 7.58
CA ILE A 265 -3.86 -18.84 7.91
C ILE A 265 -4.53 -17.65 7.23
N PHE A 266 -3.86 -16.51 7.14
CA PHE A 266 -4.40 -15.35 6.45
C PHE A 266 -4.75 -15.71 4.99
N TYR A 267 -3.81 -16.32 4.28
CA TYR A 267 -4.02 -16.76 2.90
C TYR A 267 -5.10 -17.83 2.77
N TYR A 268 -5.14 -18.79 3.71
CA TYR A 268 -6.19 -19.81 3.77
C TYR A 268 -7.59 -19.17 3.85
N TYR A 269 -7.81 -18.23 4.78
CA TYR A 269 -9.12 -17.60 4.92
C TYR A 269 -9.47 -16.76 3.71
N LEU A 270 -8.54 -15.96 3.21
CA LEU A 270 -8.80 -15.11 2.07
C LEU A 270 -9.21 -15.96 0.85
N ALA A 271 -8.47 -17.02 0.54
CA ALA A 271 -8.80 -17.96 -0.53
C ALA A 271 -10.17 -18.64 -0.31
N THR A 272 -10.44 -19.06 0.92
CA THR A 272 -11.72 -19.70 1.28
C THR A 272 -12.88 -18.74 1.08
N ILE A 273 -12.77 -17.50 1.53
CA ILE A 273 -13.81 -16.47 1.38
C ILE A 273 -14.08 -16.19 -0.10
N HIS A 274 -13.04 -16.06 -0.93
CA HIS A 274 -13.21 -15.90 -2.37
C HIS A 274 -13.99 -17.07 -3.00
N ALA A 275 -13.67 -18.31 -2.62
CA ALA A 275 -14.39 -19.49 -3.10
C ALA A 275 -15.85 -19.50 -2.60
N SER A 276 -16.05 -19.22 -1.31
CA SER A 276 -17.36 -19.19 -0.65
C SER A 276 -18.30 -18.19 -1.31
N ILE A 277 -17.86 -16.95 -1.53
CA ILE A 277 -18.70 -15.90 -2.14
C ILE A 277 -19.11 -16.29 -3.56
N ARG A 278 -18.18 -16.85 -4.36
CA ARG A 278 -18.48 -17.31 -5.73
C ARG A 278 -19.42 -18.51 -5.78
N LEU A 279 -19.33 -19.42 -4.81
CA LEU A 279 -20.26 -20.55 -4.69
C LEU A 279 -21.67 -20.09 -4.35
N ILE A 280 -21.80 -19.16 -3.39
CA ILE A 280 -23.08 -18.58 -3.00
C ILE A 280 -23.73 -17.87 -4.19
N GLU A 281 -22.98 -16.99 -4.87
CA GLU A 281 -23.47 -16.26 -6.04
C GLU A 281 -23.94 -17.22 -7.14
N LYS A 282 -23.17 -18.28 -7.43
CA LYS A 282 -23.56 -19.27 -8.43
C LYS A 282 -24.87 -19.96 -8.08
N SER A 283 -25.09 -20.27 -6.80
CA SER A 283 -26.33 -20.89 -6.33
C SER A 283 -27.51 -19.94 -6.46
N GLU A 284 -27.38 -18.70 -5.98
CA GLU A 284 -28.42 -17.66 -6.06
C GLU A 284 -28.85 -17.43 -7.53
N ASN A 285 -27.88 -17.28 -8.44
CA ASN A 285 -28.14 -17.14 -9.88
C ASN A 285 -28.76 -18.39 -10.55
N SER A 286 -28.59 -19.57 -9.96
CA SER A 286 -29.19 -20.81 -10.46
C SER A 286 -30.60 -21.03 -9.94
N SER A 287 -30.98 -20.41 -8.82
CA SER A 287 -32.32 -20.46 -8.23
C SER A 287 -33.29 -19.44 -8.83
N GLU A 288 -32.79 -18.41 -9.51
CA GLU A 288 -33.60 -17.38 -10.20
C GLU A 288 -34.01 -17.76 -11.64
N LYS A 289 -33.54 -18.91 -12.15
CA LYS A 289 -33.91 -19.46 -13.46
C LYS A 289 -34.89 -20.61 -13.33
#